data_AF-A0A9Q4B392-F1
#
_entry.id   AF-A0A9Q4B392-F1
#
_cell.length_a   1.000
_cell.length_b   1.000
_cell.length_c   1.000
_cell.angle_alpha   90.00
_cell.angle_beta   90.00
_cell.angle_gamma   90.00
#
_symmetry.space_group_name_H-M   'P 1'
#
loop_
_entity.id
_entity.type
_entity.pdbx_description
1 polymer ?
#
loop_
_entity_poly.entity_id
_entity_poly.type
_entity_poly.pdbx_seq_one_letter_code
_entity_poly.pdbx_strand_id
1 'polypeptide(L)'
;MKVRKKVFASILAVLLLSVGSFASAGTTYESYSVTVPKLNFSVKTDAQTKSSAGRAANLKVSTLGKAVDVRAYGKKGGTGNWVRVSTTGTYNLPNDISKGDSTRAHFSSDLTTIVNVSVKGKWRSN
;
A
#
# COMPACT_ATOMS: atom_id res chain seq x y z
N MET A 1 29.48 -44.99 -1.88
CA MET A 1 28.02 -44.92 -1.69
C MET A 1 27.70 -44.07 -0.46
N LYS A 2 27.04 -42.90 -0.62
CA LYS A 2 26.11 -42.21 0.32
C LYS A 2 26.05 -40.69 0.04
N VAL A 3 25.06 -40.33 -0.79
CA VAL A 3 24.13 -39.16 -0.76
C VAL A 3 24.15 -38.26 0.50
N ARG A 4 23.85 -36.94 0.53
CA ARG A 4 22.98 -36.07 -0.30
C ARG A 4 23.01 -34.59 0.17
N LYS A 5 22.55 -33.71 -0.74
CA LYS A 5 21.71 -32.49 -0.55
C LYS A 5 22.37 -31.15 -0.15
N LYS A 6 22.40 -30.30 -1.19
CA LYS A 6 22.50 -28.84 -1.23
C LYS A 6 21.53 -28.18 -0.24
N VAL A 7 21.99 -27.18 0.51
CA VAL A 7 21.14 -26.15 1.10
C VAL A 7 21.79 -24.80 0.82
N PHE A 8 21.33 -24.16 -0.25
CA PHE A 8 21.56 -22.73 -0.52
C PHE A 8 20.67 -21.95 0.45
N ALA A 9 21.25 -21.39 1.51
CA ALA A 9 20.57 -20.45 2.39
C ALA A 9 20.76 -19.03 1.83
N SER A 10 19.90 -18.63 0.90
CA SER A 10 19.86 -17.26 0.38
C SER A 10 19.04 -16.38 1.33
N ILE A 11 19.70 -15.68 2.25
CA ILE A 11 19.07 -14.64 3.08
C ILE A 11 18.86 -13.42 2.19
N LEU A 12 17.63 -13.25 1.68
CA LEU A 12 17.24 -12.06 0.94
C LEU A 12 16.79 -10.97 1.94
N ALA A 13 17.76 -10.18 2.42
CA ALA A 13 17.48 -8.93 3.10
C ALA A 13 17.06 -7.88 2.06
N VAL A 14 15.75 -7.68 1.89
CA VAL A 14 15.24 -6.59 1.05
C VAL A 14 15.40 -5.29 1.83
N LEU A 15 16.40 -4.49 1.46
CA LEU A 15 16.52 -3.09 1.86
C LEU A 15 15.23 -2.35 1.47
N LEU A 16 14.47 -1.91 2.47
CA LEU A 16 13.48 -0.85 2.26
C LEU A 16 14.24 0.46 2.04
N LEU A 17 14.35 0.88 0.78
CA LEU A 17 14.73 2.24 0.43
C LEU A 17 13.62 3.19 0.92
N SER A 18 13.76 3.71 2.13
CA SER A 18 12.95 4.82 2.63
C SER A 18 13.48 6.12 2.02
N VAL A 19 13.01 6.46 0.82
CA VAL A 19 13.12 7.84 0.31
C VAL A 19 12.35 8.76 1.26
N GLY A 20 13.00 9.85 1.68
CA GLY A 20 12.48 10.76 2.69
C GLY A 20 11.10 11.30 2.33
N SER A 21 10.11 11.09 3.20
CA SER A 21 8.74 11.52 2.97
C SER A 21 8.60 13.02 3.26
N PHE A 22 8.26 13.80 2.24
CA PHE A 22 7.63 15.10 2.45
C PHE A 22 6.21 14.84 2.95
N ALA A 23 5.93 15.12 4.22
CA ALA A 23 4.57 15.00 4.74
C ALA A 23 3.73 16.16 4.19
N SER A 24 2.90 15.93 3.18
CA SER A 24 1.91 16.92 2.75
C SER A 24 0.55 16.68 3.41
N ALA A 25 -0.23 17.76 3.51
CA ALA A 25 -1.50 17.79 4.19
C ALA A 25 -2.52 16.91 3.47
N GLY A 26 -3.20 16.03 4.21
CA GLY A 26 -4.07 14.97 3.70
C GLY A 26 -5.27 15.39 2.85
N THR A 27 -5.51 16.69 2.63
CA THR A 27 -6.55 17.21 1.74
C THR A 27 -6.16 17.19 0.26
N THR A 28 -4.86 17.17 -0.04
CA THR A 28 -4.31 17.26 -1.39
C THR A 28 -4.04 15.88 -1.97
N TYR A 29 -4.34 15.71 -3.26
CA TYR A 29 -3.98 14.49 -3.98
C TYR A 29 -2.48 14.47 -4.29
N GLU A 30 -1.79 13.46 -3.75
CA GLU A 30 -0.40 13.18 -4.09
C GLU A 30 -0.32 11.99 -5.03
N SER A 31 0.59 12.08 -5.99
CA SER A 31 0.89 10.97 -6.90
C SER A 31 1.55 9.83 -6.15
N TYR A 32 1.20 8.60 -6.51
CA TYR A 32 1.91 7.41 -6.06
C TYR A 32 2.23 6.50 -7.24
N SER A 33 3.31 5.74 -7.10
CA SER A 33 3.70 4.67 -8.01
C SER A 33 4.35 3.58 -7.19
N VAL A 34 3.66 2.44 -7.05
CA VAL A 34 4.14 1.33 -6.23
C VAL A 34 4.16 0.03 -7.03
N THR A 35 5.04 -0.87 -6.60
CA THR A 35 5.09 -2.25 -7.07
C THR A 35 4.67 -3.15 -5.91
N VAL A 36 3.44 -3.66 -5.97
CA VAL A 36 2.91 -4.59 -4.98
C VAL A 36 3.56 -5.95 -5.22
N PRO A 37 4.29 -6.52 -4.24
CA PRO A 37 4.96 -7.79 -4.46
C PRO A 37 3.94 -8.92 -4.57
N LYS A 38 4.28 -9.94 -5.35
CA LYS A 38 3.48 -11.17 -5.56
C LYS A 38 3.23 -11.95 -4.26
N LEU A 39 2.30 -12.91 -4.28
CA LEU A 39 2.07 -13.92 -3.24
C LEU A 39 1.61 -13.34 -1.89
N ASN A 40 0.59 -12.47 -1.90
CA ASN A 40 0.02 -11.84 -0.70
C ASN A 40 1.00 -11.01 0.13
N PHE A 41 2.03 -10.48 -0.53
CA PHE A 41 2.90 -9.49 0.05
C PHE A 41 2.34 -8.08 -0.20
N SER A 42 2.80 -7.15 0.61
CA SER A 42 2.23 -5.81 0.69
C SER A 42 3.27 -4.71 0.56
N VAL A 43 2.82 -3.55 0.10
CA VAL A 43 3.61 -2.32 0.03
C VAL A 43 2.78 -1.14 0.49
N LYS A 44 3.41 -0.12 1.06
CA LYS A 44 2.75 1.12 1.48
C LYS A 44 3.30 2.29 0.67
N THR A 45 2.45 3.28 0.41
CA THR A 45 2.90 4.57 -0.11
C THR A 45 3.72 5.33 0.95
N ASP A 46 4.25 6.47 0.54
CA ASP A 46 4.63 7.52 1.46
C ASP A 46 3.45 7.96 2.34
N ALA A 47 3.79 8.60 3.45
CA ALA A 47 2.83 9.01 4.46
C ALA A 47 2.31 10.43 4.21
N GLN A 48 1.01 10.59 4.42
CA GLN A 48 0.36 11.89 4.56
C GLN A 48 -0.08 12.11 6.00
N THR A 49 -0.16 13.37 6.41
CA THR A 49 -0.76 13.75 7.69
C THR A 49 -2.26 13.90 7.49
N LYS A 50 -3.05 13.11 8.21
CA LYS A 50 -4.50 13.16 8.11
C LYS A 50 -5.03 14.51 8.58
N SER A 51 -5.82 15.19 7.77
CA SER A 51 -6.33 16.52 8.08
C SER A 51 -7.65 16.47 8.86
N SER A 52 -8.44 15.40 8.70
CA SER A 52 -9.78 15.26 9.27
C SER A 52 -10.04 13.85 9.82
N ALA A 53 -10.41 13.75 11.10
CA ALA A 53 -10.85 12.48 11.69
C ALA A 53 -12.19 12.03 11.09
N GLY A 54 -12.45 10.71 11.06
CA GLY A 54 -13.73 10.14 10.60
C GLY A 54 -14.01 10.28 9.09
N ARG A 55 -13.05 10.80 8.30
CA ARG A 55 -13.18 10.87 6.84
C ARG A 55 -12.45 9.71 6.17
N ALA A 56 -13.12 9.07 5.22
CA ALA A 56 -12.48 8.06 4.37
C ALA A 56 -11.35 8.71 3.55
N ALA A 57 -10.24 7.99 3.35
CA ALA A 57 -9.24 8.40 2.37
C ALA A 57 -9.77 8.14 0.96
N ASN A 58 -9.28 8.89 -0.04
CA ASN A 58 -9.63 8.67 -1.45
C ASN A 58 -8.41 8.19 -2.22
N LEU A 59 -8.61 7.17 -3.05
CA LEU A 59 -7.62 6.61 -3.94
C LEU A 59 -8.10 6.74 -5.38
N LYS A 60 -7.29 7.31 -6.26
CA LYS A 60 -7.49 7.34 -7.71
C LYS A 60 -6.45 6.45 -8.36
N VAL A 61 -6.89 5.44 -9.09
CA VAL A 61 -6.04 4.44 -9.75
C VAL A 61 -6.05 4.74 -11.25
N SER A 62 -4.88 5.09 -11.80
CA SER A 62 -4.69 5.35 -13.24
C SER A 62 -4.00 4.20 -13.96
N THR A 63 -3.29 3.34 -13.22
CA THR A 63 -2.65 2.14 -13.76
C THR A 63 -2.84 1.00 -12.78
N LEU A 64 -3.27 -0.16 -13.28
CA LEU A 64 -3.49 -1.36 -12.50
C LEU A 64 -3.06 -2.58 -13.31
N GLY A 65 -1.94 -3.23 -12.92
CA GLY A 65 -1.46 -4.42 -13.63
C GLY A 65 -2.32 -5.68 -13.40
N LYS A 66 -2.82 -5.85 -12.17
CA LYS A 66 -3.73 -6.92 -11.71
C LYS A 66 -4.53 -6.40 -10.54
N ALA A 67 -5.62 -7.09 -10.20
CA ALA A 67 -6.40 -6.76 -9.03
C ALA A 67 -5.56 -6.84 -7.74
N VAL A 68 -5.81 -5.91 -6.82
CA VAL A 68 -5.14 -5.80 -5.52
C VAL A 68 -6.16 -5.38 -4.46
N ASP A 69 -5.80 -5.56 -3.20
CA ASP A 69 -6.55 -5.01 -2.08
C ASP A 69 -5.83 -3.79 -1.52
N VAL A 70 -6.59 -2.75 -1.16
CA VAL A 70 -6.04 -1.50 -0.64
C VAL A 70 -6.80 -1.06 0.60
N ARG A 71 -6.09 -0.53 1.60
CA ARG A 71 -6.69 0.11 2.77
C ARG A 71 -5.94 1.37 3.18
N ALA A 72 -6.63 2.26 3.89
CA ALA A 72 -5.96 3.31 4.62
C ALA A 72 -5.31 2.72 5.89
N TYR A 73 -4.02 2.92 6.05
CA TYR A 73 -3.23 2.39 7.17
C TYR A 73 -2.75 3.53 8.05
N GLY A 74 -3.12 3.48 9.33
CA GLY A 74 -2.65 4.38 10.38
C GLY A 74 -1.66 3.66 11.28
N LYS A 75 -0.46 4.23 11.49
CA LYS A 75 0.57 3.60 12.33
C LYS A 75 0.16 3.48 13.80
N LYS A 76 -0.68 4.42 14.29
CA LYS A 76 -1.12 4.51 15.69
C LYS A 76 -2.52 3.95 15.95
N GLY A 77 -3.19 3.40 14.94
CA GLY A 77 -4.57 2.93 15.03
C GLY A 77 -5.47 3.45 13.91
N GLY A 78 -6.75 3.08 13.97
CA GLY A 78 -7.77 3.53 13.00
C GLY A 78 -7.64 2.95 11.60
N THR A 79 -6.78 1.94 11.40
CA THR A 79 -6.57 1.31 10.08
C THR A 79 -7.88 0.76 9.53
N GLY A 80 -8.16 1.09 8.27
CA GLY A 80 -9.37 0.70 7.58
C GLY A 80 -9.40 -0.76 7.13
N ASN A 81 -10.58 -1.18 6.67
CA ASN A 81 -10.79 -2.46 6.01
C ASN A 81 -10.15 -2.48 4.62
N TRP A 82 -9.83 -3.68 4.15
CA TRP A 82 -9.36 -3.91 2.78
C TRP A 82 -10.50 -3.66 1.78
N VAL A 83 -10.20 -2.87 0.75
CA VAL A 83 -11.08 -2.54 -0.37
C VAL A 83 -10.50 -3.14 -1.64
N ARG A 84 -11.31 -3.92 -2.36
CA ARG A 84 -10.89 -4.56 -3.60
C ARG A 84 -10.78 -3.54 -4.73
N VAL A 85 -9.63 -3.53 -5.41
CA VAL A 85 -9.37 -2.72 -6.61
C VAL A 85 -9.13 -3.68 -7.78
N SER A 86 -10.17 -3.92 -8.57
CA SER A 86 -10.13 -4.79 -9.75
C SER A 86 -10.04 -4.03 -11.08
N THR A 87 -10.31 -2.72 -11.07
CA THR A 87 -10.29 -1.84 -12.24
C THR A 87 -9.58 -0.52 -11.91
N THR A 88 -9.31 0.30 -12.93
CA THR A 88 -8.95 1.71 -12.69
C THR A 88 -10.19 2.48 -12.24
N GLY A 89 -10.00 3.63 -11.60
CA GLY A 89 -11.10 4.44 -11.08
C GLY A 89 -10.82 5.11 -9.74
N THR A 90 -11.88 5.54 -9.06
CA THR A 90 -11.79 6.15 -7.73
C THR A 90 -12.39 5.23 -6.68
N TYR A 91 -11.68 5.07 -5.56
CA TYR A 91 -12.06 4.21 -4.45
C TYR A 91 -12.06 5.01 -3.15
N ASN A 92 -13.07 4.77 -2.33
CA ASN A 92 -13.11 5.24 -0.96
C ASN A 92 -12.46 4.19 -0.06
N LEU A 93 -11.63 4.65 0.87
CA LEU A 93 -10.95 3.82 1.85
C LEU A 93 -11.43 4.22 3.26
N PRO A 94 -12.54 3.60 3.75
CA PRO A 94 -13.06 3.87 5.10
C PRO A 94 -12.00 3.60 6.16
N ASN A 95 -11.94 4.45 7.18
CA ASN A 95 -10.98 4.34 8.28
C ASN A 95 -11.40 5.28 9.42
N ASP A 96 -10.85 5.01 10.61
CA ASP A 96 -11.06 5.79 11.84
C ASP A 96 -9.75 6.43 12.32
N ILE A 97 -8.85 6.75 11.39
CA ILE A 97 -7.56 7.35 11.73
C ILE A 97 -7.80 8.77 12.25
N SER A 98 -7.14 9.12 13.35
CA SER A 98 -7.25 10.44 13.98
C SER A 98 -6.62 11.54 13.12
N LYS A 99 -7.13 12.77 13.26
CA LYS A 99 -6.51 13.97 12.69
C LYS A 99 -5.10 14.14 13.25
N GLY A 100 -4.15 14.54 12.39
CA GLY A 100 -2.74 14.72 12.74
C GLY A 100 -1.93 13.43 12.69
N ASP A 101 -2.56 12.26 12.58
CA ASP A 101 -1.85 11.00 12.48
C ASP A 101 -1.38 10.69 11.06
N SER A 102 -0.25 9.97 11.01
CA SER A 102 0.34 9.50 9.77
C SER A 102 -0.51 8.39 9.15
N THR A 103 -0.97 8.64 7.93
CA THR A 103 -1.76 7.73 7.11
C THR A 103 -0.98 7.33 5.87
N ARG A 104 -1.14 6.09 5.40
CA ARG A 104 -0.58 5.57 4.15
C ARG A 104 -1.64 4.76 3.40
N ALA A 105 -1.58 4.72 2.08
CA ALA A 105 -2.30 3.69 1.33
C ALA A 105 -1.48 2.39 1.38
N HIS A 106 -2.09 1.32 1.87
CA HIS A 106 -1.46 0.02 2.04
C HIS A 106 -2.08 -0.94 1.03
N PHE A 107 -1.26 -1.51 0.15
CA PHE A 107 -1.65 -2.40 -0.93
C PHE A 107 -1.21 -3.82 -0.61
N SER A 108 -2.03 -4.81 -0.97
CA SER A 108 -1.72 -6.24 -0.90
C SER A 108 -2.11 -6.92 -2.21
N SER A 109 -1.29 -7.88 -2.66
CA SER A 109 -1.66 -8.75 -3.77
C SER A 109 -2.46 -9.97 -3.29
N ASP A 110 -3.03 -10.73 -4.21
CA ASP A 110 -3.66 -12.02 -3.86
C ASP A 110 -2.60 -13.09 -3.58
N LEU A 111 -2.98 -14.12 -2.82
CA LEU A 111 -2.18 -15.33 -2.63
C LEU A 111 -1.81 -16.02 -3.96
N THR A 112 -2.69 -15.91 -4.97
CA THR A 112 -2.52 -16.51 -6.30
C THR A 112 -1.80 -15.59 -7.29
N THR A 113 -1.47 -14.36 -6.89
CA THR A 113 -0.74 -13.44 -7.75
C THR A 113 0.73 -13.86 -7.78
N ILE A 114 1.19 -14.42 -8.90
CA ILE A 114 2.57 -14.93 -9.07
C ILE A 114 3.56 -13.92 -9.68
N VAL A 115 3.09 -12.71 -10.00
CA VAL A 115 3.87 -11.61 -10.59
C VAL A 115 3.72 -10.35 -9.75
N ASN A 116 4.73 -9.49 -9.74
CA ASN A 116 4.61 -8.20 -9.08
C ASN A 116 3.62 -7.31 -9.83
N VAL A 117 2.85 -6.51 -9.10
CA VAL A 117 1.77 -5.69 -9.67
C VAL A 117 2.14 -4.22 -9.58
N SER A 118 2.27 -3.56 -10.73
CA SER A 118 2.43 -2.11 -10.75
C SER A 118 1.07 -1.43 -10.58
N VAL A 119 1.01 -0.49 -9.63
CA VAL A 119 -0.17 0.35 -9.38
C VAL A 119 0.26 1.79 -9.30
N LYS A 120 -0.39 2.65 -10.08
CA LYS A 120 -0.09 4.09 -10.11
C LYS A 120 -1.37 4.90 -10.03
N GLY A 121 -1.24 6.12 -9.54
CA GLY A 121 -2.35 7.05 -9.49
C GLY A 121 -2.11 8.19 -8.51
N LYS A 122 -3.19 8.64 -7.86
CA LYS A 122 -3.13 9.69 -6.84
C LYS A 122 -3.94 9.30 -5.62
N TRP A 123 -3.54 9.73 -4.43
CA TRP A 123 -4.30 9.45 -3.23
C TRP A 123 -4.25 10.62 -2.25
N ARG A 124 -5.25 10.69 -1.38
CA ARG A 124 -5.30 11.65 -0.28
C ARG A 124 -5.91 11.01 0.95
N SER A 125 -5.37 11.31 2.13
CA SER A 125 -5.79 10.70 3.40
C SER A 125 -7.09 11.27 3.97
N ASN A 126 -7.47 12.48 3.54
CA ASN A 126 -8.53 13.34 4.11
C ASN A 126 -8.37 13.55 5.60
#